data_AF-A0A8K0HAU4-F1
#
_entry.id   AF-A0A8K0HAU4-F1
#
_cell.length_a   1.000
_cell.length_b   1.000
_cell.length_c   1.000
_cell.angle_alpha   90.00
_cell.angle_beta   90.00
_cell.angle_gamma   90.00
#
_symmetry.space_group_name_H-M   'P 1'
#
loop_
_entity.id
_entity.type
_entity.pdbx_description
1 polymer ?
#
loop_
_entity_poly.entity_id
_entity_poly.type
_entity_poly.pdbx_seq_one_letter_code
_entity_poly.pdbx_strand_id
1 'polypeptide(L)'
;MASDEFRLVAPSIDKAGRLPRQYTGEGQGAKKNISPPLEWYNLPEGTKTLALVVQDLDASDPDGPIVPWTHWVVVNIPASVPGWRGPVLPHHGHRFEFKLYALDDELHLGNKVTKEKLLDAIEGHVLGEAVLMAVF
;
A
#
# COMPACT_ATOMS: atom_id res chain seq x y z
N MET A 1 24.90 -0.65 -10.09
CA MET A 1 24.68 -0.71 -8.64
C MET A 1 23.18 -0.87 -8.45
N ALA A 2 22.69 -2.08 -8.15
CA ALA A 2 21.32 -2.21 -7.67
C ALA A 2 21.33 -1.61 -6.25
N SER A 3 20.47 -0.62 -5.98
CA SER A 3 20.38 -0.05 -4.63
C SER A 3 19.88 -1.12 -3.67
N ASP A 4 20.58 -1.35 -2.57
CA ASP A 4 20.15 -2.19 -1.41
C ASP A 4 18.98 -1.55 -0.63
N GLU A 5 18.34 -0.55 -1.21
CA GLU A 5 17.23 0.19 -0.62
C GLU A 5 15.95 -0.67 -0.66
N PHE A 6 15.30 -0.73 0.50
CA PHE A 6 13.97 -1.32 0.65
C PHE A 6 12.98 -0.61 -0.26
N ARG A 7 12.27 -1.38 -1.08
CA ARG A 7 11.40 -0.82 -2.12
C ARG A 7 10.09 -1.57 -2.22
N LEU A 8 9.05 -0.83 -2.58
CA LEU A 8 7.74 -1.32 -2.98
C LEU A 8 7.54 -1.01 -4.46
N VAL A 9 7.10 -2.02 -5.22
CA VAL A 9 6.93 -1.96 -6.66
C VAL A 9 5.58 -2.57 -7.02
N ALA A 10 4.89 -1.98 -7.99
CA ALA A 10 3.83 -2.69 -8.71
C ALA A 10 4.31 -2.89 -10.15
N PRO A 11 4.65 -4.13 -10.57
CA PRO A 11 5.19 -4.40 -11.92
C PRO A 11 4.29 -3.92 -13.06
N SER A 12 3.01 -3.73 -12.76
CA SER A 12 2.01 -3.26 -13.70
C SER A 12 2.00 -1.75 -13.90
N ILE A 13 2.68 -0.95 -13.06
CA ILE A 13 2.78 0.50 -13.22
C ILE A 13 3.62 0.81 -14.47
N ASP A 14 3.08 1.66 -15.35
CA ASP A 14 3.83 2.16 -16.50
C ASP A 14 4.88 3.22 -16.10
N LYS A 15 5.70 3.66 -17.07
CA LYS A 15 6.75 4.67 -16.83
C LYS A 15 6.21 6.03 -16.36
N ALA A 16 4.91 6.28 -16.50
CA ALA A 16 4.26 7.50 -16.07
C ALA A 16 3.51 7.32 -14.73
N GLY A 17 3.72 6.20 -14.03
CA GLY A 17 3.07 5.93 -12.75
C GLY A 17 1.66 5.38 -12.88
N ARG A 18 1.18 5.06 -14.09
CA ARG A 18 -0.21 4.66 -14.32
C ARG A 18 -0.42 3.17 -14.20
N LEU A 19 -1.45 2.76 -13.47
CA LEU A 19 -1.88 1.37 -13.43
C LEU A 19 -2.87 1.04 -14.56
N PRO A 20 -2.80 -0.17 -15.16
CA PRO A 20 -3.72 -0.59 -16.19
C PRO A 20 -5.17 -0.54 -15.69
N ARG A 21 -6.08 -0.07 -16.56
CA ARG A 21 -7.51 0.08 -16.26
C ARG A 21 -8.15 -1.19 -15.69
N GLN A 22 -7.66 -2.38 -16.03
CA GLN A 22 -8.16 -3.64 -15.48
C GLN A 22 -8.05 -3.76 -13.94
N TYR A 23 -7.28 -2.90 -13.27
CA TYR A 23 -7.16 -2.85 -11.81
C TYR A 23 -8.08 -1.81 -11.15
N THR A 24 -8.80 -1.01 -11.93
CA THR A 24 -9.80 -0.06 -11.42
C THR A 24 -11.19 -0.71 -11.38
N GLY A 25 -12.07 -0.21 -10.52
CA GLY A 25 -13.46 -0.68 -10.49
C GLY A 25 -14.16 -0.54 -11.84
N GLU A 26 -13.88 0.54 -12.58
CA GLU A 26 -14.49 0.84 -13.87
C GLU A 26 -13.94 0.03 -15.05
N GLY A 27 -12.66 -0.36 -15.02
CA GLY A 27 -11.99 -1.00 -16.15
C GLY A 27 -12.00 -2.53 -16.15
N GLN A 28 -12.61 -3.16 -15.14
CA GLN A 28 -12.66 -4.61 -14.95
C GLN A 28 -13.65 -5.33 -15.88
N GLY A 29 -14.69 -4.64 -16.36
CA GLY A 29 -15.72 -5.25 -17.21
C GLY A 29 -16.33 -6.49 -16.56
N ALA A 30 -16.36 -7.63 -17.27
CA ALA A 30 -16.93 -8.88 -16.77
C ALA A 30 -16.03 -9.63 -15.76
N LYS A 31 -14.72 -9.31 -15.68
CA LYS A 31 -13.80 -9.94 -14.73
C LYS A 31 -13.63 -9.06 -13.50
N LYS A 32 -14.31 -9.41 -12.40
CA LYS A 32 -14.27 -8.66 -11.14
C LYS A 32 -13.15 -9.16 -10.21
N ASN A 33 -12.76 -8.32 -9.26
CA ASN A 33 -11.75 -8.54 -8.21
C ASN A 33 -10.32 -8.73 -8.71
N ILE A 34 -9.91 -8.01 -9.75
CA ILE A 34 -8.52 -8.00 -10.22
C ILE A 34 -7.75 -6.89 -9.46
N SER A 35 -6.92 -7.31 -8.52
CA SER A 35 -6.06 -6.44 -7.73
C SER A 35 -4.66 -6.26 -8.34
N PRO A 36 -4.05 -5.07 -8.26
CA PRO A 36 -2.68 -4.87 -8.73
C PRO A 36 -1.71 -5.71 -7.89
N PRO A 37 -0.73 -6.40 -8.51
CA PRO A 37 0.32 -7.07 -7.77
C PRO A 37 1.23 -6.02 -7.13
N LEU A 38 1.49 -6.19 -5.84
CA LEU A 38 2.47 -5.43 -5.08
C LEU A 38 3.62 -6.37 -4.72
N GLU A 39 4.83 -5.94 -5.00
CA GLU A 39 6.06 -6.67 -4.72
C GLU A 39 7.00 -5.77 -3.94
N TRP A 40 7.81 -6.35 -3.08
CA TRP A 40 8.82 -5.61 -2.33
C TRP A 40 10.16 -6.32 -2.41
N TYR A 41 11.23 -5.53 -2.36
CA TYR A 41 12.59 -6.02 -2.49
C TYR A 41 13.48 -5.39 -1.43
N ASN A 42 14.57 -6.08 -1.11
CA ASN A 42 15.58 -5.62 -0.14
C ASN A 42 14.96 -5.33 1.23
N LEU A 43 14.23 -6.30 1.78
CA LEU A 43 13.70 -6.19 3.13
C LEU A 43 14.85 -5.93 4.13
N PRO A 44 14.71 -4.94 5.03
CA PRO A 44 15.69 -4.73 6.10
C PRO A 44 15.90 -6.01 6.92
N GLU A 45 17.14 -6.24 7.35
CA GLU A 45 17.46 -7.36 8.24
C GLU A 45 16.66 -7.25 9.54
N GLY A 46 16.13 -8.37 10.03
CA GLY A 46 15.29 -8.41 11.23
C GLY A 46 13.80 -8.20 11.00
N THR A 47 13.37 -7.93 9.75
CA THR A 47 11.95 -7.78 9.43
C THR A 47 11.19 -9.08 9.71
N LYS A 48 10.19 -9.01 10.60
CA LYS A 48 9.27 -10.11 10.90
C LYS A 48 7.97 -9.99 10.12
N THR A 49 7.38 -8.80 10.10
CA THR A 49 6.13 -8.53 9.40
C THR A 49 6.17 -7.22 8.63
N LEU A 50 5.23 -7.06 7.71
CA LEU A 50 5.01 -5.83 6.96
C LEU A 50 3.62 -5.28 7.26
N ALA A 51 3.50 -3.95 7.22
CA ALA A 51 2.23 -3.24 7.24
C ALA A 51 2.10 -2.34 6.00
N LEU A 52 0.92 -2.32 5.38
CA LEU A 52 0.61 -1.55 4.19
C LEU A 52 -0.53 -0.57 4.47
N VAL A 53 -0.29 0.71 4.17
CA VAL A 53 -1.31 1.76 4.14
C VAL A 53 -1.50 2.20 2.69
N VAL A 54 -2.75 2.28 2.23
CA VAL A 54 -3.10 2.79 0.91
C VAL A 54 -4.00 3.99 1.08
N GLN A 55 -3.60 5.15 0.55
CA GLN A 55 -4.35 6.39 0.62
C GLN A 55 -4.62 6.98 -0.76
N ASP A 56 -5.77 7.61 -0.93
CA ASP A 56 -6.08 8.49 -2.05
C ASP A 56 -5.80 9.93 -1.63
N LEU A 57 -4.82 10.56 -2.28
CA LEU A 57 -4.39 11.92 -1.96
C LEU A 57 -5.28 12.99 -2.58
N ASP A 58 -6.11 12.61 -3.57
CA ASP A 58 -6.97 13.51 -4.34
C ASP A 58 -8.45 13.36 -3.94
N ALA A 59 -8.76 12.41 -3.04
CA ALA A 59 -10.07 12.26 -2.45
C ALA A 59 -10.50 13.59 -1.80
N SER A 60 -11.52 14.21 -2.40
CA SER A 60 -12.13 15.42 -1.89
C SER A 60 -13.31 15.01 -1.01
N ASP A 61 -13.29 15.47 0.24
CA ASP A 61 -14.49 15.46 1.08
C ASP A 61 -15.38 16.63 0.60
N PRO A 62 -16.59 16.38 0.08
CA PRO A 62 -17.47 17.46 -0.38
C PRO A 62 -17.85 18.46 0.72
N ASP A 63 -17.71 18.06 2.00
CA ASP A 63 -18.04 18.87 3.18
C ASP A 63 -16.79 19.23 4.01
N GLY A 64 -15.58 18.90 3.55
CA GLY A 64 -14.35 19.02 4.33
C GLY A 64 -13.10 19.44 3.53
N PRO A 65 -11.97 19.71 4.21
CA PRO A 65 -10.70 19.94 3.54
C PRO A 65 -10.25 18.68 2.80
N ILE A 66 -9.54 18.84 1.68
CA ILE A 66 -8.89 17.72 0.98
C ILE A 66 -7.87 17.10 1.94
N VAL A 67 -8.18 15.92 2.45
CA VAL A 67 -7.31 15.13 3.32
C VAL A 67 -7.16 13.74 2.70
N PRO A 68 -5.96 13.12 2.75
CA PRO A 68 -5.77 11.79 2.20
C PRO A 68 -6.75 10.76 2.77
N TRP A 69 -7.59 10.17 1.91
CA TRP A 69 -8.55 9.16 2.32
C TRP A 69 -7.87 7.80 2.44
N THR A 70 -7.98 7.14 3.60
CA THR A 70 -7.36 5.82 3.79
C THR A 70 -8.26 4.73 3.23
N HIS A 71 -7.84 4.10 2.14
CA HIS A 71 -8.56 2.98 1.54
C HIS A 71 -8.31 1.68 2.27
N TRP A 72 -7.04 1.36 2.55
CA TRP A 72 -6.64 0.12 3.21
C TRP A 72 -5.60 0.36 4.29
N VAL A 73 -5.74 -0.43 5.35
CA VAL A 73 -4.69 -0.66 6.35
C VAL A 73 -4.59 -2.17 6.53
N VAL A 74 -3.43 -2.74 6.18
CA VAL A 74 -3.15 -4.16 6.28
C VAL A 74 -1.95 -4.33 7.19
N VAL A 75 -2.01 -5.26 8.13
CA VAL A 75 -0.96 -5.51 9.11
C VAL A 75 -0.62 -6.99 9.14
N ASN A 76 0.54 -7.32 9.70
CA ASN A 76 1.03 -8.69 9.85
C ASN A 76 1.12 -9.46 8.53
N ILE A 77 1.47 -8.76 7.45
CA ILE A 77 1.83 -9.42 6.19
C ILE A 77 3.16 -10.14 6.46
N PRO A 78 3.26 -11.49 6.32
CA PRO A 78 4.48 -12.20 6.65
C PRO A 78 5.63 -11.75 5.75
N ALA A 79 6.80 -11.46 6.30
CA ALA A 79 7.98 -11.04 5.52
C ALA A 79 8.44 -12.08 4.48
N SER A 80 8.04 -13.35 4.67
CA SER A 80 8.38 -14.47 3.81
C SER A 80 7.57 -14.55 2.51
N VAL A 81 6.46 -13.80 2.37
CA VAL A 81 5.70 -13.81 1.12
C VAL A 81 6.37 -12.88 0.08
N PRO A 82 6.40 -13.26 -1.20
CA PRO A 82 7.10 -12.49 -2.24
C PRO A 82 6.33 -11.24 -2.69
N GLY A 83 5.11 -11.05 -2.23
CA GLY A 83 4.25 -9.94 -2.62
C GLY A 83 2.82 -10.10 -2.11
N TRP A 84 1.99 -9.10 -2.39
CA TRP A 84 0.58 -9.04 -2.02
C TRP A 84 -0.30 -8.58 -3.19
N ARG A 85 -1.61 -8.63 -3.01
CA ARG A 85 -2.58 -8.05 -3.94
C ARG A 85 -3.17 -6.80 -3.33
N GLY A 86 -2.98 -5.65 -3.98
CA GLY A 86 -3.52 -4.36 -3.52
C GLY A 86 -5.05 -4.27 -3.60
N PRO A 87 -5.66 -3.20 -3.11
CA PRO A 87 -7.10 -2.98 -3.27
C PRO A 87 -7.45 -2.75 -4.75
N VAL A 88 -8.68 -3.13 -5.12
CA VAL A 88 -9.32 -2.55 -6.30
C VAL A 88 -9.66 -1.11 -5.96
N LEU A 89 -9.12 -0.17 -6.73
CA LEU A 89 -9.32 1.25 -6.43
C LEU A 89 -10.58 1.81 -7.09
N PRO A 90 -11.26 2.75 -6.41
CA PRO A 90 -12.59 3.21 -6.81
C PRO A 90 -12.58 4.23 -7.95
N HIS A 91 -11.54 5.07 -8.04
CA HIS A 91 -11.52 6.23 -8.94
C HIS A 91 -10.32 6.20 -9.86
N HIS A 92 -10.55 6.53 -11.13
CA HIS A 92 -9.50 6.85 -12.08
C HIS A 92 -9.18 8.36 -12.05
N GLY A 93 -8.04 8.76 -12.57
CA GLY A 93 -7.45 10.09 -12.48
C GLY A 93 -6.76 10.44 -11.15
N HIS A 94 -6.91 9.66 -10.08
CA HIS A 94 -6.47 10.01 -8.72
C HIS A 94 -5.05 9.49 -8.42
N ARG A 95 -4.33 10.23 -7.58
CA ARG A 95 -3.03 9.83 -7.02
C ARG A 95 -3.23 9.03 -5.74
N PHE A 96 -2.74 7.80 -5.75
CA PHE A 96 -2.73 6.93 -4.60
C PHE A 96 -1.31 6.73 -4.08
N GLU A 97 -1.15 6.84 -2.77
CA GLU A 97 0.06 6.51 -2.05
C GLU A 97 -0.07 5.12 -1.42
N PHE A 98 0.89 4.25 -1.72
CA PHE A 98 1.06 2.97 -1.04
C PHE A 98 2.30 3.08 -0.18
N LYS A 99 2.12 3.04 1.13
CA LYS A 99 3.22 3.09 2.09
C LYS A 99 3.36 1.74 2.78
N LEU A 100 4.51 1.11 2.61
CA LEU A 100 4.87 -0.17 3.20
C LEU A 100 5.90 0.05 4.31
N TYR A 101 5.65 -0.57 5.46
CA TYR A 101 6.51 -0.53 6.63
C TYR A 101 7.05 -1.93 6.89
N ALA A 102 8.38 -2.04 7.01
CA ALA A 102 9.06 -3.24 7.48
C ALA A 102 9.22 -3.15 9.00
N LEU A 103 8.68 -4.14 9.72
CA LEU A 103 8.58 -4.14 11.17
C LEU A 103 9.37 -5.30 11.79
N ASP A 104 10.03 -5.04 12.91
CA ASP A 104 10.69 -6.07 13.72
C ASP A 104 9.73 -6.80 14.69
N ASP A 105 8.43 -6.51 14.60
CA ASP A 105 7.39 -7.02 15.49
C ASP A 105 6.14 -7.53 14.75
N GLU A 106 5.29 -8.26 15.47
CA GLU A 106 3.95 -8.67 15.05
C GLU A 106 2.89 -7.86 15.82
N LEU A 107 2.00 -7.20 15.10
CA LEU A 107 1.05 -6.26 15.69
C LEU A 107 -0.21 -6.95 16.20
N HIS A 108 -0.64 -6.61 17.42
CA HIS A 108 -1.88 -7.13 18.03
C HIS A 108 -2.94 -6.03 18.21
N LEU A 109 -3.52 -5.58 17.09
CA LEU A 109 -4.44 -4.42 17.05
C LEU A 109 -5.94 -4.76 17.22
N GLY A 110 -6.26 -6.03 17.42
CA GLY A 110 -7.64 -6.53 17.50
C GLY A 110 -8.41 -6.36 16.20
N ASN A 111 -9.74 -6.36 16.27
CA ASN A 111 -10.62 -6.50 15.11
C ASN A 111 -10.84 -5.20 14.30
N LYS A 112 -10.33 -4.06 14.77
CA LYS A 112 -10.49 -2.76 14.10
C LYS A 112 -9.15 -2.04 14.02
N VAL A 113 -8.50 -2.26 12.89
CA VAL A 113 -7.24 -1.61 12.51
C VAL A 113 -7.57 -0.29 11.82
N THR A 114 -7.03 0.81 12.34
CA THR A 114 -7.06 2.13 11.67
C THR A 114 -5.63 2.58 11.42
N LYS A 115 -5.46 3.61 10.58
CA LYS A 115 -4.13 4.16 10.30
C LYS A 115 -3.49 4.69 11.58
N GLU A 116 -4.25 5.41 12.39
CA GLU A 116 -3.77 6.02 13.64
C GLU A 116 -3.26 4.95 14.60
N LYS A 117 -4.07 3.91 14.84
CA LYS A 117 -3.66 2.78 15.67
C LYS A 117 -2.44 2.04 15.14
N LEU A 118 -2.33 1.91 13.81
CA LEU A 118 -1.15 1.33 13.20
C LEU A 118 0.07 2.20 13.49
N LEU A 119 -0.01 3.51 13.23
CA LEU A 119 1.11 4.43 13.42
C LEU A 119 1.57 4.47 14.87
N ASP A 120 0.65 4.47 15.84
CA ASP A 120 0.97 4.40 17.26
C ASP A 120 1.68 3.07 17.61
N ALA A 121 1.25 1.95 17.02
CA ALA A 121 1.77 0.64 17.36
C ALA A 121 3.11 0.30 16.69
N ILE A 122 3.46 0.93 15.57
CA ILE A 122 4.74 0.72 14.90
C ILE A 122 5.84 1.66 15.40
N GLU A 123 5.51 2.62 16.27
CA GLU A 123 6.50 3.54 16.83
C GLU A 123 7.62 2.76 17.52
N GLY A 124 8.87 3.00 17.10
CA GLY A 124 10.04 2.27 17.59
C GLY A 124 10.30 0.90 16.94
N HIS A 125 9.39 0.40 16.10
CA HIS A 125 9.47 -0.93 15.45
C HIS A 125 9.74 -0.87 13.94
N VAL A 126 9.78 0.33 13.35
CA VAL A 126 10.02 0.51 11.91
C VAL A 126 11.51 0.34 11.59
N LEU A 127 11.83 -0.72 10.85
CA LEU A 127 13.17 -0.98 10.31
C LEU A 127 13.40 -0.31 8.94
N GLY A 128 12.32 -0.07 8.20
CA GLY A 128 12.38 0.59 6.90
C GLY A 128 11.01 0.94 6.36
N GLU A 129 10.98 1.94 5.48
CA GLU A 129 9.78 2.40 4.80
C GLU A 129 10.00 2.38 3.29
N ALA A 130 8.98 2.01 2.54
CA ALA A 130 8.95 2.12 1.11
C ALA A 130 7.65 2.77 0.67
N VAL A 131 7.73 3.73 -0.27
CA VAL A 131 6.57 4.43 -0.81
C VAL A 131 6.47 4.17 -2.30
N LEU A 132 5.27 3.84 -2.75
CA LEU A 132 4.92 3.73 -4.16
C LEU A 132 3.78 4.71 -4.46
N MET A 133 4.06 5.66 -5.36
CA MET A 133 3.05 6.55 -5.91
C MET A 133 2.50 5.97 -7.20
N ALA A 134 1.18 5.92 -7.30
CA ALA A 134 0.50 5.44 -8.48
C ALA A 134 -0.65 6.37 -8.85
N VAL A 135 -0.82 6.61 -10.15
CA VAL A 135 -2.01 7.25 -10.69
C VAL A 135 -2.89 6.14 -11.26
N PHE A 136 -4.13 6.06 -10.81
CA PHE A 136 -5.10 5.12 -11.37
C PHE A 136 -6.08 5.87 -12.24
#